data_AF-A0A537MPN4-F1
#
_entry.id   AF-A0A537MPN4-F1
#
_cell.length_a   1.000
_cell.length_b   1.000
_cell.length_c   1.000
_cell.angle_alpha   90.00
_cell.angle_beta   90.00
_cell.angle_gamma   90.00
#
_symmetry.space_group_name_H-M   'P 1'
#
loop_
_entity.id
_entity.type
_entity.pdbx_description
1 polymer ?
#
loop_
_entity_poly.entity_id
_entity_poly.type
_entity_poly.pdbx_seq_one_letter_code
_entity_poly.pdbx_strand_id
1 'polypeptide(L)' 'MIIEKDVDVPMRDGALLKADVLRPDSPGKFPAILNLGPYQKDKLWIVPETLEEK' A
#
# COMPACT_ATOMS: atom_id res chain seq x y z
N MET A 1 -11.24 -9.20 7.62
CA MET A 1 -9.99 -8.56 7.13
C MET A 1 -9.78 -7.33 8.00
N ILE A 2 -8.58 -7.17 8.54
CA ILE A 2 -8.20 -5.99 9.33
C ILE A 2 -7.40 -5.06 8.42
N ILE A 3 -7.69 -3.75 8.50
CA ILE A 3 -7.01 -2.70 7.75
C ILE A 3 -6.44 -1.70 8.76
N GLU A 4 -5.12 -1.59 8.80
CA GLU A 4 -4.41 -0.59 9.61
C GLU A 4 -3.89 0.48 8.66
N LYS A 5 -4.40 1.70 8.78
CA LYS A 5 -4.07 2.81 7.88
C LYS A 5 -2.92 3.65 8.38
N ASP A 6 -2.17 4.23 7.46
CA ASP A 6 -1.14 5.25 7.71
C ASP A 6 -0.07 4.83 8.73
N VAL A 7 0.24 3.54 8.75
CA VAL A 7 1.29 2.95 9.59
C VAL A 7 2.63 3.57 9.20
N ASP A 8 3.36 4.08 10.20
CA ASP A 8 4.71 4.58 10.02
C ASP A 8 5.70 3.44 9.76
N VAL A 9 6.43 3.56 8.66
CA VAL A 9 7.54 2.69 8.32
C VAL A 9 8.84 3.53 8.37
N PRO A 10 9.63 3.43 9.45
CA PRO A 10 10.85 4.21 9.60
C PRO A 10 11.97 3.69 8.69
N MET A 11 12.56 4.62 7.93
CA MET A 11 13.69 4.35 7.05
C MET A 11 15.03 4.65 7.74
N ARG A 12 16.12 4.15 7.15
CA ARG A 12 17.49 4.31 7.69
C ARG A 12 17.96 5.77 7.80
N ASP A 13 17.38 6.64 7.00
CA ASP A 13 17.69 8.07 6.91
C ASP A 13 16.79 8.93 7.81
N GLY A 14 15.89 8.31 8.57
CA GLY A 14 14.92 8.99 9.42
C GLY A 14 13.63 9.40 8.73
N ALA A 15 13.47 9.14 7.42
CA ALA A 15 12.19 9.35 6.75
C ALA A 15 11.12 8.38 7.29
N LEU A 16 9.86 8.84 7.31
CA LEU A 16 8.70 8.02 7.65
C LEU A 16 7.86 7.80 6.39
N LEU A 17 7.88 6.57 5.87
CA LEU A 17 6.94 6.17 4.82
C LEU A 17 5.60 5.78 5.45
N LYS A 18 4.52 5.95 4.70
CA LYS A 18 3.17 5.58 5.13
C LYS A 18 2.69 4.35 4.37
N ALA A 19 2.20 3.35 5.09
CA ALA A 19 1.65 2.13 4.52
C ALA A 19 0.29 1.81 5.12
N ASP A 20 -0.57 1.21 4.30
CA ASP A 20 -1.78 0.54 4.77
C ASP A 20 -1.51 -0.96 4.84
N VAL A 21 -1.78 -1.57 5.99
CA VAL A 21 -1.58 -3.01 6.23
C VAL A 21 -2.92 -3.71 6.19
N LEU A 22 -3.14 -4.48 5.13
CA LEU A 22 -4.31 -5.35 4.97
C LEU A 22 -3.91 -6.77 5.40
N ARG A 23 -4.49 -7.27 6.49
CA ARG A 23 -4.17 -8.61 7.01
C ARG A 23 -5.40 -9.46 7.32
N PRO A 24 -5.27 -10.80 7.31
CA PRO A 24 -6.33 -11.69 7.76
C PRO A 24 -6.79 -11.36 9.18
N ASP A 25 -8.07 -11.53 9.43
CA ASP A 25 -8.65 -11.45 10.78
C ASP A 25 -8.55 -12.83 11.45
N SER A 26 -7.30 -13.28 11.62
CA SER A 26 -6.97 -14.57 12.25
C SER A 26 -5.53 -14.55 12.78
N PRO A 27 -5.24 -15.31 13.85
CA PRO A 27 -3.88 -15.42 14.38
C PRO A 27 -3.00 -16.26 13.44
N GLY A 28 -1.75 -15.85 13.25
CA GLY A 28 -0.76 -16.58 12.45
C GLY A 28 0.22 -15.68 11.71
N LYS A 29 1.18 -16.30 11.02
CA LYS A 29 2.07 -15.62 10.06
C LYS A 29 1.60 -15.94 8.66
N PHE A 30 1.56 -14.91 7.81
CA PHE A 30 1.12 -15.01 6.42
C PHE A 30 2.18 -14.41 5.51
N PRO A 31 2.34 -14.90 4.27
CA PRO A 31 3.18 -14.23 3.28
C PRO A 31 2.62 -12.83 3.01
N ALA A 32 3.51 -11.84 2.93
CA ALA A 32 3.15 -10.46 2.63
C ALA A 32 3.37 -10.15 1.13
N ILE A 33 2.46 -9.37 0.56
CA ILE A 33 2.60 -8.77 -0.77
C ILE A 33 2.82 -7.27 -0.56
N LEU A 34 3.83 -6.71 -1.22
CA LEU A 34 4.17 -5.29 -1.13
C LEU A 34 3.86 -4.58 -2.44
N ASN A 35 3.06 -3.52 -2.36
CA ASN A 35 3.01 -2.49 -3.38
C ASN A 35 3.78 -1.27 -2.85
N LEU A 36 4.75 -0.79 -3.62
CA LEU A 36 5.55 0.39 -3.30
C LEU A 36 5.61 1.28 -4.53
N GLY A 37 5.16 2.51 -4.40
CA GLY A 37 5.20 3.47 -5.49
C GLY A 37 5.03 4.90 -4.99
N PRO A 38 5.37 5.89 -5.84
CA PRO A 38 5.20 7.31 -5.53
C PRO A 38 3.76 7.78 -5.74
N TYR A 39 2.89 6.94 -6.32
CA TYR A 39 1.49 7.24 -6.54
C TYR A 39 0.68 6.89 -5.28
N GLN A 40 -0.26 7.76 -4.92
CA GLN A 40 -1.00 7.70 -3.66
C GLN A 40 -1.56 6.30 -3.36
N LYS A 41 -1.21 5.75 -2.19
CA LYS A 41 -1.69 4.44 -1.71
C LYS A 41 -3.21 4.30 -1.64
N ASP A 42 -3.92 5.42 -1.47
CA ASP A 42 -5.38 5.47 -1.35
C ASP A 42 -6.10 5.64 -2.69
N LYS A 43 -5.35 5.83 -3.78
CA LYS A 43 -5.92 6.10 -5.09
C LYS A 43 -5.83 4.86 -5.95
N LEU A 44 -6.98 4.26 -6.23
CA LEU A 44 -7.09 3.25 -7.27
C LEU A 44 -6.67 3.87 -8.60
N TRP A 45 -5.84 3.14 -9.34
CA TRP A 45 -5.58 3.49 -10.73
C TRP A 45 -6.86 3.25 -11.53
N ILE A 46 -7.36 4.30 -12.16
CA ILE A 46 -8.48 4.27 -13.08
C ILE A 46 -7.91 4.65 -14.43
N VAL A 47 -8.11 3.78 -15.43
CA VAL A 47 -7.71 4.05 -16.81
C VAL A 47 -8.42 5.32 -17.27
N PRO A 48 -7.68 6.39 -17.62
CA PRO A 48 -8.28 7.56 -18.25
C PRO A 48 -8.85 7.19 -19.62
N GLU A 49 -10.00 7.78 -19.98
CA GLU A 49 -10.58 7.61 -21.32
C GLU A 49 -9.64 8.07 -22.44
N THR A 50 -8.70 8.96 -22.12
CA THR A 50 -7.71 9.52 -23.04
C THR A 50 -6.44 8.68 -23.16
N LEU A 51 -6.35 7.54 -22.46
CA LEU A 51 -5.15 6.72 -22.45
C LEU A 51 -5.17 5.82 -23.69
N GLU A 52 -4.46 6.24 -24.75
CA GLU A 52 -4.24 5.43 -25.97
C GLU A 52 -3.25 4.29 -25.68
N GLU A 53 -3.62 3.32 -24.85
CA GLU A 53 -2.93 2.04 -24.80
C GLU A 53 -3.36 1.23 -26.04
N LYS A 54 -2.51 1.23 -27.06
CA LYS A 54 -2.59 0.30 -28.20
C LYS A 54 -2.18 -1.11 -27.81
#